data_AF-A0A3A8QGM4-F1
#
_entry.id   AF-A0A3A8QGM4-F1
#
_cell.length_a   1.000
_cell.length_b   1.000
_cell.length_c   1.000
_cell.angle_alpha   90.00
_cell.angle_beta   90.00
_cell.angle_gamma   90.00
#
_symmetry.space_group_name_H-M   'P 1'
#
loop_
_entity.id
_entity.type
_entity.pdbx_description
1 polymer ?
#
loop_
_entity_poly.entity_id
_entity_poly.type
_entity_poly.pdbx_seq_one_letter_code
_entity_poly.pdbx_strand_id
1 'polypeptide(L)'
;MRVDRIGNALSFDLILPEKGKAELVFQGAEDWRLNAFGVQNVLFGLQVWSAEVPDVAEACAELAIDAFWVERIVAGELTLYEVEPSVGLNGYVIARSVALTGV
;
A
#
# COMPACT_ATOMS: atom_id res chain seq x y z
N MET A 1 8.82 2.99 -10.81
CA MET A 1 7.59 2.30 -10.42
C MET A 1 6.48 2.70 -11.39
N ARG A 2 5.95 1.76 -12.15
CA ARG A 2 4.71 1.94 -12.91
C ARG A 2 3.55 1.59 -11.97
N VAL A 3 2.46 2.34 -12.04
CA VAL A 3 1.22 2.06 -11.31
C VAL A 3 0.20 1.70 -12.37
N ASP A 4 -0.12 0.41 -12.49
CA ASP A 4 -1.18 -0.06 -13.37
C ASP A 4 -2.37 -0.52 -12.54
N ARG A 5 -3.56 -0.05 -12.93
CA ARG A 5 -4.82 -0.65 -12.50
C ARG A 5 -5.25 -1.64 -13.56
N ILE A 6 -5.19 -2.92 -13.25
CA ILE A 6 -5.72 -3.99 -14.12
C ILE A 6 -6.87 -4.66 -13.38
N GLY A 7 -8.10 -4.29 -13.76
CA GLY A 7 -9.30 -4.70 -13.03
C GLY A 7 -9.30 -4.16 -11.59
N ASN A 8 -9.28 -5.09 -10.62
CA ASN A 8 -9.27 -4.80 -9.18
C ASN A 8 -7.88 -4.89 -8.54
N ALA A 9 -6.82 -5.03 -9.34
CA ALA A 9 -5.46 -5.07 -8.83
C ALA A 9 -4.73 -3.74 -9.10
N LEU A 10 -3.95 -3.30 -8.11
CA LEU A 10 -2.99 -2.20 -8.22
C LEU A 10 -1.59 -2.80 -8.10
N SER A 11 -0.71 -2.58 -9.08
CA SER A 11 0.67 -3.10 -9.00
C SER A 11 1.74 -2.01 -9.02
N PHE A 12 2.85 -2.30 -8.35
CA PHE A 12 4.04 -1.46 -8.23
C PHE A 12 5.29 -2.23 -8.64
N ASP A 13 5.98 -1.74 -9.68
CA ASP A 13 7.33 -2.20 -9.99
C ASP A 13 8.35 -1.68 -8.97
N LEU A 14 9.00 -2.62 -8.28
CA LEU A 14 10.14 -2.40 -7.40
C LEU A 14 11.46 -2.68 -8.14
N ILE A 15 12.40 -1.75 -8.01
CA ILE A 15 13.79 -1.97 -8.45
C ILE A 15 14.62 -2.26 -7.20
N LEU A 16 15.02 -3.51 -7.03
CA LEU A 16 15.84 -3.95 -5.92
C LEU A 16 17.32 -3.85 -6.31
N PRO A 17 18.17 -3.11 -5.55
CA PRO A 17 19.57 -2.88 -5.92
C PRO A 17 20.39 -4.13 -6.23
N GLU A 18 20.06 -5.28 -5.64
CA GLU A 18 20.83 -6.53 -5.75
C GLU A 18 20.01 -7.74 -6.25
N LYS A 19 18.70 -7.60 -6.45
CA LYS A 19 17.78 -8.74 -6.72
C LYS A 19 16.94 -8.59 -7.99
N GLY A 20 17.19 -7.58 -8.81
CA GLY A 20 16.44 -7.37 -10.05
C GLY A 20 15.13 -6.61 -9.85
N LYS A 21 14.12 -6.90 -10.67
CA LYS A 21 12.80 -6.27 -10.60
C LYS A 21 11.83 -7.21 -9.90
N ALA A 22 11.12 -6.70 -8.90
CA ALA A 22 9.99 -7.37 -8.26
C ALA A 22 8.74 -6.52 -8.46
N GLU A 23 7.57 -7.13 -8.35
CA GLU A 23 6.29 -6.45 -8.47
C GLU A 23 5.49 -6.67 -7.19
N LEU A 24 5.03 -5.60 -6.55
CA LEU A 24 4.02 -5.68 -5.50
C LEU A 24 2.66 -5.58 -6.13
N VAL A 25 1.78 -6.55 -5.87
CA VAL A 25 0.43 -6.58 -6.42
C VAL A 25 -0.58 -6.58 -5.28
N PHE A 26 -1.34 -5.49 -5.18
CA PHE A 26 -2.44 -5.30 -4.25
C PHE A 26 -3.73 -5.78 -4.90
N GLN A 27 -4.27 -6.88 -4.41
CA GLN A 27 -5.49 -7.49 -4.93
C GLN A 27 -6.73 -6.92 -4.24
N GLY A 28 -7.76 -6.60 -5.02
CA GLY A 28 -8.96 -5.96 -4.50
C GLY A 28 -8.66 -4.56 -3.95
N ALA A 29 -7.84 -3.78 -4.66
CA ALA A 29 -7.54 -2.40 -4.30
C ALA A 29 -8.77 -1.52 -4.52
N GLU A 30 -9.26 -0.90 -3.45
CA GLU A 30 -10.49 -0.12 -3.44
C GLU A 30 -10.22 1.39 -3.35
N ASP A 31 -9.17 1.80 -2.63
CA ASP A 31 -8.73 3.20 -2.49
C ASP A 31 -7.21 3.30 -2.36
N TRP A 32 -6.63 4.42 -2.78
CA TRP A 32 -5.20 4.71 -2.59
C TRP A 32 -4.89 6.19 -2.73
N ARG A 33 -3.87 6.65 -2.02
CA ARG A 33 -3.28 7.97 -2.20
C ARG A 33 -1.77 7.84 -2.13
N LEU A 34 -1.09 8.17 -3.22
CA LEU A 34 0.36 8.07 -3.32
C LEU A 34 0.90 9.41 -3.83
N ASN A 35 1.95 9.93 -3.20
CA ASN A 35 2.58 11.16 -3.67
C ASN A 35 3.36 10.94 -4.98
N ALA A 36 3.46 12.01 -5.77
CA ALA A 36 4.07 11.98 -7.10
C ALA A 36 5.59 11.74 -7.05
N PHE A 37 6.05 10.95 -8.02
CA PHE A 37 7.39 10.40 -8.15
C PHE A 37 8.48 11.47 -8.35
N GLY A 38 9.55 11.40 -7.56
CA GLY A 38 10.78 12.17 -7.76
C GLY A 38 11.99 11.26 -7.89
N VAL A 39 12.36 10.90 -9.13
CA VAL A 39 13.65 10.35 -9.64
C VAL A 39 14.23 9.07 -8.99
N GLN A 40 14.11 8.83 -7.69
CA GLN A 40 14.67 7.66 -6.99
C GLN A 40 13.75 7.20 -5.85
N ASN A 41 12.78 6.35 -6.18
CA ASN A 41 11.85 5.83 -5.19
C ASN A 41 12.26 4.40 -4.82
N VAL A 42 13.03 4.26 -3.74
CA VAL A 42 13.27 2.98 -3.07
C VAL A 42 12.13 2.79 -2.08
N LEU A 43 11.32 1.73 -2.25
CA LEU A 43 10.38 1.34 -1.19
C LEU A 43 11.19 0.87 0.02
N PHE A 44 11.17 1.64 1.11
CA PHE A 44 11.87 1.28 2.34
C PHE A 44 11.12 0.20 3.12
N GLY A 45 9.79 0.35 3.21
CA GLY A 45 8.92 -0.54 3.96
C GLY A 45 7.48 -0.42 3.53
N LEU A 46 6.69 -1.43 3.90
CA LEU A 46 5.24 -1.43 3.78
C LEU A 46 4.68 -1.81 5.15
N GLN A 47 4.04 -0.85 5.81
CA GLN A 47 3.40 -1.08 7.09
C GLN A 47 1.98 -1.59 6.85
N VAL A 48 1.60 -2.63 7.60
CA VAL A 48 0.34 -3.35 7.39
C VAL A 48 -0.56 -3.13 8.60
N TRP A 49 -1.72 -2.54 8.33
CA TRP A 49 -2.73 -2.20 9.32
C TRP A 49 -4.01 -2.99 9.02
N SER A 50 -4.28 -4.01 9.82
CA SER A 50 -5.46 -4.88 9.71
C SER A 50 -6.26 -4.87 11.02
N ALA A 51 -7.46 -5.47 11.01
CA ALA A 51 -8.29 -5.61 12.21
C ALA A 51 -7.61 -6.32 13.40
N GLU A 52 -6.56 -7.10 13.14
CA GLU A 52 -5.81 -7.83 14.17
C GLU A 52 -4.69 -6.98 14.79
N VAL A 53 -4.33 -5.87 14.15
CA VAL A 53 -3.26 -4.99 14.60
C VAL A 53 -3.85 -3.99 15.60
N PRO A 54 -3.35 -3.96 16.85
CA PRO A 54 -3.68 -2.91 17.79
C PRO A 54 -3.38 -1.54 17.16
N ASP A 55 -4.23 -0.55 17.42
CA ASP A 55 -4.06 0.84 16.94
C ASP A 55 -4.34 1.06 15.44
N VAL A 56 -4.92 0.09 14.72
CA VAL A 56 -5.37 0.26 13.33
C VAL A 56 -6.28 1.49 13.13
N ALA A 57 -7.13 1.80 14.11
CA ALA A 57 -8.00 2.98 14.07
C ALA A 57 -7.23 4.30 14.22
N GLU A 58 -6.15 4.31 15.03
CA GLU A 58 -5.27 5.47 15.20
C GLU A 58 -4.50 5.73 13.91
N ALA A 59 -3.90 4.69 13.32
CA ALA A 59 -3.22 4.78 12.03
C ALA A 59 -4.15 5.31 10.91
N CYS A 60 -5.40 4.85 10.88
CA CYS A 60 -6.39 5.38 9.94
C CYS A 60 -6.69 6.86 10.15
N ALA A 61 -6.73 7.33 11.41
CA ALA A 61 -6.96 8.73 11.74
C ALA A 61 -5.76 9.61 11.35
N GLU A 62 -4.53 9.15 11.60
CA GLU A 62 -3.30 9.86 11.22
C GLU A 62 -3.20 10.09 9.70
N LEU A 63 -3.62 9.10 8.92
CA LEU A 63 -3.63 9.15 7.46
C LEU A 63 -4.88 9.82 6.87
N ALA A 64 -5.80 10.28 7.74
CA ALA A 64 -7.08 10.88 7.36
C ALA A 64 -7.90 9.99 6.41
N ILE A 65 -7.95 8.69 6.69
CA ILE A 65 -8.73 7.71 5.93
C ILE A 65 -10.23 7.98 6.14
N ASP A 66 -10.99 7.94 5.04
CA ASP A 66 -12.45 8.13 5.09
C ASP A 66 -13.12 7.06 5.97
N ALA A 67 -14.12 7.48 6.75
CA ALA A 67 -14.81 6.63 7.72
C ALA A 67 -15.38 5.35 7.08
N PHE A 68 -15.87 5.42 5.83
CA PHE A 68 -16.35 4.25 5.10
C PHE A 68 -15.28 3.17 4.98
N TRP A 69 -14.03 3.55 4.73
CA TRP A 69 -12.93 2.60 4.60
C TRP A 69 -12.45 2.11 5.97
N VAL A 70 -12.42 2.97 6.98
CA VAL A 70 -12.05 2.60 8.35
C VAL A 70 -12.96 1.50 8.88
N GLU A 71 -14.28 1.63 8.70
CA GLU A 71 -15.24 0.60 9.11
C GLU A 71 -14.93 -0.77 8.49
N ARG A 72 -14.59 -0.80 7.20
CA ARG A 72 -14.26 -2.04 6.48
C ARG A 72 -12.92 -2.63 6.89
N ILE A 73 -11.93 -1.80 7.22
CA ILE A 73 -10.63 -2.24 7.72
C ILE A 73 -10.79 -2.86 9.13
N VAL A 74 -11.49 -2.17 10.03
CA VAL A 74 -11.74 -2.65 11.40
C VAL A 74 -12.62 -3.90 11.41
N ALA A 75 -13.53 -4.05 10.45
CA ALA A 75 -14.30 -5.28 10.25
C ALA A 75 -13.47 -6.44 9.65
N GLY A 76 -12.21 -6.20 9.26
CA GLY A 76 -11.33 -7.21 8.66
C GLY A 76 -11.64 -7.54 7.20
N GLU A 77 -12.46 -6.72 6.52
CA GLU A 77 -12.77 -6.92 5.10
C GLU A 77 -11.65 -6.44 4.17
N LEU A 78 -10.89 -5.44 4.64
CA LEU A 78 -9.82 -4.77 3.93
C LEU A 78 -8.61 -4.59 4.86
N THR A 79 -7.46 -4.34 4.27
CA THR A 79 -6.20 -4.02 4.94
C THR A 79 -5.68 -2.70 4.39
N LEU A 80 -5.20 -1.84 5.29
CA LEU A 80 -4.51 -0.61 4.95
C LEU A 80 -3.00 -0.90 4.87
N TYR A 81 -2.42 -0.58 3.73
CA TYR A 81 -1.01 -0.73 3.44
C TYR A 81 -0.39 0.66 3.33
N GLU A 82 0.29 1.08 4.38
CA GLU A 82 1.00 2.36 4.40
C GLU A 82 2.39 2.18 3.81
N VAL A 83 2.71 3.00 2.83
CA VAL A 83 4.01 3.05 2.20
C VAL A 83 4.91 3.93 3.04
N GLU A 84 5.91 3.32 3.69
CA GLU A 84 6.85 4.07 4.50
C GLU A 84 7.54 5.14 3.65
N PRO A 85 7.60 6.39 4.14
CA PRO A 85 8.13 7.49 3.38
C PRO A 85 9.62 7.30 3.07
N SER A 86 9.95 7.06 1.80
CA SER A 86 11.29 7.31 1.27
C SER A 86 11.35 8.71 0.67
N VAL A 87 12.55 9.16 0.25
CA VAL A 87 12.65 10.32 -0.64
C VAL A 87 11.72 10.06 -1.85
N GLY A 88 10.65 10.86 -1.98
CA GLY A 88 9.76 10.83 -3.14
C GLY A 88 8.63 9.78 -3.18
N LEU A 89 8.45 8.91 -2.19
CA LEU A 89 7.31 7.98 -2.14
C LEU A 89 6.76 7.85 -0.72
N ASN A 90 5.49 8.22 -0.54
CA ASN A 90 4.72 7.96 0.67
C ASN A 90 3.22 7.89 0.32
N GLY A 91 2.42 7.46 1.29
CA GLY A 91 0.97 7.37 1.16
C GLY A 91 0.47 5.97 1.52
N TYR A 92 -0.66 5.57 0.95
CA TYR A 92 -1.30 4.31 1.32
C TYR A 92 -2.04 3.66 0.16
N VAL A 93 -2.32 2.36 0.33
CA VAL A 93 -3.24 1.56 -0.48
C VAL A 93 -4.19 0.82 0.45
N ILE A 94 -5.47 0.80 0.15
CA ILE A 94 -6.47 -0.02 0.83
C ILE A 94 -6.85 -1.17 -0.11
N ALA A 95 -6.55 -2.40 0.30
CA ALA A 95 -6.76 -3.59 -0.52
C ALA A 95 -7.08 -4.83 0.33
N ARG A 96 -7.50 -5.92 -0.30
CA ARG A 96 -7.79 -7.19 0.40
C ARG A 96 -6.54 -7.96 0.77
N SER A 97 -5.54 -7.94 -0.10
CA SER A 97 -4.27 -8.64 0.12
C SER A 97 -3.17 -8.01 -0.73
N VAL A 98 -1.91 -8.20 -0.33
CA VAL A 98 -0.74 -7.87 -1.13
C VAL A 98 0.12 -9.10 -1.35
N ALA A 99 0.69 -9.23 -2.54
CA ALA A 99 1.65 -10.26 -2.89
C ALA A 99 2.88 -9.64 -3.56
N LEU A 100 4.05 -10.23 -3.31
CA LEU A 100 5.27 -9.93 -4.04
C LEU A 100 5.45 -10.99 -5.14
N THR A 101 5.55 -10.57 -6.39
CA THR A 101 5.78 -11.43 -7.55
C THR A 101 7.12 -11.11 -8.21
N GLY A 102 7.82 -12.15 -8.67
CA GLY A 102 9.13 -12.02 -9.32
C GLY A 102 10.28 -11.83 -8.32
N VAL A 103 11.01 -12.93 -8.06
CA VAL A 103 12.34 -12.95 -7.45
C VAL A 103 13.22 -13.89 -8.28
#